data_AF-Q5BWK9-F1
#
_entry.id   AF-Q5BWK9-F1
#
_cell.length_a   1.000
_cell.length_b   1.000
_cell.length_c   1.000
_cell.angle_alpha   90.00
_cell.angle_beta   90.00
_cell.angle_gamma   90.00
#
_symmetry.space_group_name_H-M   'P 1'
#
loop_
_entity.id
_entity.type
_entity.pdbx_description
1 polymer ?
#
loop_
_entity_poly.entity_id
_entity_poly.type
_entity_poly.pdbx_seq_one_letter_code
_entity_poly.pdbx_strand_id
1 'polypeptide(L)'
;PNDDTISVQANSHDVAKYLQYHGISNSIIDIFTKNTIDGLSFCLLTEKDLYEMDIKEISVRKRIMYLCYFWRQHIEKHNYGEFIFSRISSENSVIDLLYQHKTKLYNEEQDLCRINGNDNIDCIADSTFVSDSDYGIDEDNTNTWKLLTSFLYFLLSTCVTAFVIVLVHERLPLTSKYPPLP
;
A
#
# COMPACT_ATOMS: atom_id res chain seq x y z
N PRO A 1 21.14 1.43 -13.10
CA PRO A 1 20.03 1.12 -14.02
C PRO A 1 20.19 1.90 -15.31
N ASN A 2 20.54 1.24 -16.42
CA ASN A 2 20.26 1.84 -17.72
C ASN A 2 18.76 1.66 -17.92
N ASP A 3 17.99 2.74 -17.73
CA ASP A 3 16.52 2.73 -17.82
C ASP A 3 16.04 2.16 -19.17
N ASP A 4 16.88 2.18 -20.20
CA ASP A 4 16.65 1.60 -21.54
C ASP A 4 16.32 0.10 -21.54
N THR A 5 16.67 -0.63 -20.47
CA THR A 5 16.43 -2.08 -20.40
C THR A 5 15.06 -2.47 -19.85
N ILE A 6 14.38 -1.56 -19.16
CA ILE A 6 13.14 -1.87 -18.44
C ILE A 6 11.95 -1.35 -19.25
N SER A 7 11.26 -2.27 -19.92
CA SER A 7 10.08 -1.99 -20.72
C SER A 7 9.17 -3.22 -20.78
N VAL A 8 7.87 -3.00 -21.02
CA VAL A 8 6.92 -4.09 -21.29
C VAL A 8 7.34 -4.89 -22.53
N GLN A 9 7.92 -4.21 -23.52
CA GLN A 9 8.37 -4.82 -24.78
C GLN A 9 9.81 -5.34 -24.72
N ALA A 10 10.41 -5.43 -23.52
CA ALA A 10 11.77 -5.93 -23.36
C ALA A 10 11.88 -7.38 -23.86
N ASN A 11 12.98 -7.70 -24.54
CA ASN A 11 13.22 -9.07 -24.99
C ASN A 11 13.71 -9.94 -23.82
N SER A 12 13.65 -11.26 -23.98
CA SER A 12 14.17 -12.27 -23.05
C SER A 12 15.62 -12.03 -22.62
N HIS A 13 16.45 -11.50 -23.52
CA HIS A 13 17.83 -11.14 -23.20
C HIS A 13 17.95 -9.94 -22.25
N ASP A 14 17.05 -8.97 -22.33
CA ASP A 14 17.04 -7.81 -21.46
C ASP A 14 16.52 -8.19 -20.07
N VAL A 15 15.52 -9.07 -20.01
CA VAL A 15 15.08 -9.71 -18.75
C VAL A 15 16.22 -10.52 -18.12
N ALA A 16 16.97 -11.29 -18.91
CA ALA A 16 18.11 -12.05 -18.45
C ALA A 16 19.23 -11.16 -17.86
N LYS A 17 19.55 -10.05 -18.54
CA LYS A 17 20.48 -9.04 -18.03
C LYS A 17 20.01 -8.43 -16.72
N TYR A 18 18.71 -8.13 -16.61
CA TYR A 18 18.12 -7.60 -15.39
C TYR A 18 18.26 -8.58 -14.22
N LEU A 19 17.95 -9.86 -14.43
CA LEU A 19 18.13 -10.90 -13.43
C LEU A 19 19.61 -11.07 -13.03
N GLN A 20 20.52 -11.00 -14.00
CA GLN A 20 21.96 -11.06 -13.75
C GLN A 20 22.44 -9.89 -12.88
N TYR A 21 22.01 -8.67 -13.20
CA TYR A 21 22.33 -7.47 -12.43
C TYR A 21 21.84 -7.58 -10.98
N HIS A 22 20.67 -8.18 -10.77
CA HIS A 22 20.13 -8.42 -9.44
C HIS A 22 20.71 -9.66 -8.72
N GLY A 23 21.73 -10.32 -9.29
CA GLY A 23 22.49 -11.39 -8.65
C GLY A 23 21.75 -12.72 -8.57
N ILE A 24 20.93 -13.03 -9.58
CA ILE A 24 20.33 -14.36 -9.78
C ILE A 24 21.37 -15.28 -10.47
N SER A 25 21.39 -16.57 -10.12
CA SER A 25 22.34 -17.54 -10.69
C SER A 25 22.16 -17.69 -12.20
N ASN A 26 23.26 -17.85 -12.93
CA ASN A 26 23.26 -18.11 -14.39
C ASN A 26 22.41 -19.34 -14.75
N SER A 27 22.39 -20.37 -13.90
CA SER A 27 21.56 -21.57 -14.13
C SER A 27 20.06 -21.27 -14.22
N ILE A 28 19.58 -20.30 -13.45
CA ILE A 28 18.18 -19.87 -13.47
C ILE A 28 17.95 -18.94 -14.65
N ILE A 29 18.91 -18.06 -14.95
CA ILE A 29 18.84 -17.17 -16.11
C ILE A 29 18.72 -17.98 -17.41
N ASP A 30 19.43 -19.10 -17.52
CA ASP A 30 19.33 -20.03 -18.65
C ASP A 30 17.92 -20.65 -18.78
N ILE A 31 17.22 -20.86 -17.66
CA ILE A 31 15.81 -21.32 -17.67
C ILE A 31 14.91 -20.22 -18.24
N PHE A 32 15.14 -18.95 -17.88
CA PHE A 32 14.35 -17.83 -18.40
C PHE A 32 14.57 -17.60 -19.89
N THR A 33 15.82 -17.70 -20.37
CA THR A 33 16.12 -17.59 -21.80
C THR A 33 15.59 -18.80 -22.58
N LYS A 34 15.69 -20.01 -22.04
CA LYS A 34 15.12 -21.23 -22.64
C LYS A 34 13.60 -21.16 -22.80
N ASN A 35 12.90 -20.63 -21.80
CA ASN A 35 11.44 -20.45 -21.84
C ASN A 35 11.02 -19.15 -22.54
N THR A 36 11.97 -18.42 -23.15
CA THR A 36 11.72 -17.19 -23.92
C THR A 36 10.89 -16.15 -23.16
N ILE A 37 11.15 -16.00 -21.86
CA ILE A 37 10.38 -15.07 -21.00
C ILE A 37 10.73 -13.63 -21.37
N ASP A 38 9.81 -12.93 -22.03
CA ASP A 38 9.94 -11.51 -22.39
C ASP A 38 9.47 -10.58 -21.24
N GLY A 39 9.61 -9.27 -21.41
CA GLY A 39 9.26 -8.27 -20.39
C GLY A 39 7.79 -8.34 -19.97
N LEU A 40 6.88 -8.62 -20.92
CA LEU A 40 5.46 -8.80 -20.66
C LEU A 40 5.19 -10.09 -19.86
N SER A 41 5.75 -11.22 -20.28
CA SER A 41 5.64 -12.49 -19.54
C SER A 41 6.27 -12.38 -18.15
N PHE A 42 7.35 -11.63 -18.01
CA PHE A 42 7.98 -11.31 -16.72
C PHE A 42 7.06 -10.51 -15.80
N CYS A 43 6.26 -9.60 -16.36
CA CYS A 43 5.19 -8.89 -15.63
C CYS A 43 3.99 -9.78 -15.29
N LEU A 44 3.79 -10.94 -15.91
CA LEU A 44 2.62 -11.79 -15.67
C LEU A 44 2.94 -13.05 -14.87
N LEU A 45 4.23 -13.36 -14.74
CA LEU A 45 4.75 -14.53 -14.05
C LEU A 45 4.16 -14.70 -12.65
N THR A 46 3.63 -15.89 -12.39
CA THR A 46 3.14 -16.33 -11.09
C THR A 46 4.14 -17.26 -10.40
N GLU A 47 3.94 -17.48 -9.10
CA GLU A 47 4.78 -18.42 -8.34
C GLU A 47 4.63 -19.87 -8.81
N LYS A 48 3.44 -20.22 -9.36
CA LYS A 48 3.17 -21.53 -9.94
C LYS A 48 3.96 -21.73 -11.23
N ASP A 49 4.01 -20.73 -12.10
CA ASP A 49 4.78 -20.80 -13.35
C ASP A 49 6.27 -21.04 -13.07
N LEU A 50 6.83 -20.38 -12.05
CA LEU A 50 8.21 -20.61 -11.63
C LEU A 50 8.44 -22.06 -11.16
N TYR A 51 7.46 -22.65 -10.49
CA TYR A 51 7.53 -24.05 -10.07
C TYR A 51 7.50 -24.99 -11.28
N GLU A 52 6.66 -24.71 -12.27
CA GLU A 52 6.57 -25.45 -13.53
C GLU A 52 7.84 -25.30 -14.40
N MET A 53 8.55 -24.17 -14.28
CA MET A 53 9.87 -23.92 -14.88
C MET A 53 11.03 -24.66 -14.17
N ASP A 54 10.75 -25.56 -13.23
CA ASP A 54 11.72 -26.34 -12.45
C ASP A 54 12.51 -25.51 -11.40
N ILE A 55 12.03 -24.32 -11.04
CA ILE A 55 12.64 -23.51 -9.97
C ILE A 55 12.00 -23.89 -8.63
N LYS A 56 12.48 -24.99 -8.03
CA LYS A 56 11.87 -25.57 -6.81
C LYS A 56 12.18 -24.79 -5.54
N GLU A 57 13.33 -24.13 -5.48
CA GLU A 57 13.79 -23.41 -4.29
C GLU A 57 12.86 -22.23 -3.96
N ILE A 58 12.23 -22.29 -2.79
CA ILE A 58 11.27 -21.27 -2.34
C ILE A 58 11.89 -19.88 -2.24
N SER A 59 13.12 -19.78 -1.72
CA SER A 59 13.84 -18.52 -1.54
C SER A 59 14.09 -17.83 -2.88
N VAL A 60 14.52 -18.60 -3.88
CA VAL A 60 14.75 -18.12 -5.24
C VAL A 60 13.45 -17.66 -5.88
N ARG A 61 12.38 -18.46 -5.78
CA ARG A 61 11.07 -18.08 -6.34
C ARG A 61 10.55 -16.78 -5.73
N LYS A 62 10.61 -16.63 -4.40
CA LYS A 62 10.19 -15.40 -3.74
C LYS A 62 11.03 -14.19 -4.14
N ARG A 63 12.35 -14.36 -4.30
CA ARG A 63 13.25 -13.30 -4.78
C ARG A 63 12.94 -12.89 -6.21
N ILE A 64 12.62 -13.83 -7.10
CA ILE A 64 12.20 -13.53 -8.48
C ILE A 64 10.86 -12.81 -8.49
N MET A 65 9.87 -13.26 -7.70
CA MET A 65 8.58 -12.59 -7.60
C MET A 65 8.72 -11.14 -7.11
N TYR A 66 9.62 -10.88 -6.17
CA TYR A 66 9.97 -9.53 -5.75
C TYR A 66 10.56 -8.69 -6.90
N LEU A 67 11.41 -9.27 -7.75
CA LEU A 67 11.96 -8.59 -8.92
C LEU A 67 10.91 -8.32 -10.00
N CYS A 68 10.00 -9.27 -10.26
CA CYS A 68 8.86 -9.06 -11.15
C CYS A 68 8.00 -7.89 -10.66
N TYR A 69 7.75 -7.80 -9.35
CA TYR A 69 7.04 -6.68 -8.75
C TYR A 69 7.77 -5.35 -8.97
N PHE A 70 9.07 -5.30 -8.68
CA PHE A 70 9.86 -4.08 -8.87
C PHE A 70 9.89 -3.61 -10.33
N TRP A 71 9.97 -4.57 -11.27
CA TRP A 71 9.92 -4.31 -12.70
C TRP A 71 8.57 -3.69 -13.13
N ARG A 72 7.44 -4.24 -12.66
CA ARG A 72 6.09 -3.66 -12.90
C ARG A 72 6.02 -2.22 -12.39
N GLN A 73 6.49 -1.99 -11.17
CA GLN A 73 6.50 -0.66 -10.55
C GLN A 73 7.34 0.37 -11.31
N HIS A 74 8.47 -0.05 -11.88
CA HIS A 74 9.28 0.83 -12.73
C HIS A 74 8.51 1.21 -13.99
N ILE A 75 7.90 0.24 -14.67
CA ILE A 75 7.08 0.47 -15.87
C ILE A 75 5.91 1.42 -15.59
N GLU A 76 5.19 1.24 -14.49
CA GLU A 76 4.06 2.10 -14.09
C GLU A 76 4.48 3.56 -13.90
N LYS A 77 5.65 3.79 -13.29
CA LYS A 77 6.19 5.15 -13.10
C LYS A 77 6.66 5.83 -14.38
N HIS A 78 7.06 5.06 -15.39
CA HIS A 78 7.55 5.61 -16.64
C HIS A 78 6.45 5.74 -17.71
N ASN A 79 5.38 4.95 -17.65
CA ASN A 79 4.30 4.92 -18.64
C ASN A 79 2.97 5.45 -18.07
N TYR A 80 2.93 6.71 -17.65
CA TYR A 80 1.78 7.41 -17.03
C TYR A 80 0.47 7.48 -17.86
N GLY A 81 0.32 6.77 -18.99
CA GLY A 81 -0.86 6.97 -19.84
C GLY A 81 -1.29 5.88 -20.83
N GLU A 82 -0.58 4.75 -20.99
CA GLU A 82 -0.91 3.84 -22.12
C GLU A 82 -1.15 2.38 -21.73
N PHE A 83 -0.61 1.92 -20.59
CA PHE A 83 -0.88 0.57 -20.09
C PHE A 83 -1.27 0.66 -18.63
N ILE A 84 -2.58 0.81 -18.39
CA ILE A 84 -3.14 0.51 -17.08
C ILE A 84 -3.05 -1.01 -16.92
N PHE A 85 -1.89 -1.51 -16.47
CA PHE A 85 -1.86 -2.75 -15.70
C PHE A 85 -2.66 -2.45 -14.45
N SER A 86 -3.98 -2.55 -14.54
CA SER A 86 -4.90 -2.43 -13.42
C SER A 86 -4.49 -3.53 -12.45
N ARG A 87 -3.62 -3.17 -11.52
CA ARG A 87 -3.22 -3.90 -10.32
C ARG A 87 -3.32 -5.40 -10.56
N ILE A 88 -2.42 -5.98 -11.39
CA ILE A 88 -2.36 -7.44 -11.51
C ILE A 88 -2.14 -7.93 -10.10
N SER A 89 -3.21 -8.46 -9.50
CA SER A 89 -3.24 -8.92 -8.13
C SER A 89 -2.21 -10.02 -8.02
N SER A 90 -1.00 -9.63 -7.62
CA SER A 90 0.02 -10.57 -7.23
C SER A 90 -0.56 -11.24 -6.00
N GLU A 91 -0.77 -12.56 -6.09
CA GLU A 91 -1.17 -13.41 -4.96
C GLU A 91 -0.26 -13.21 -3.73
N ASN A 92 0.91 -12.57 -3.89
CA ASN A 92 1.76 -12.06 -2.83
C ASN A 92 1.37 -10.63 -2.38
N SER A 93 0.16 -10.47 -1.82
CA SER A 93 -0.38 -9.22 -1.23
C SER A 93 0.57 -8.52 -0.23
N VAL A 94 1.39 -9.30 0.49
CA VAL A 94 2.30 -8.78 1.52
C VAL A 94 3.44 -7.93 0.95
N ILE A 95 3.93 -8.26 -0.24
CA ILE A 95 5.02 -7.51 -0.89
C ILE A 95 4.49 -6.15 -1.36
N ASP A 96 3.26 -6.15 -1.88
CA ASP A 96 2.57 -4.94 -2.32
C ASP A 96 2.36 -3.99 -1.13
N LEU A 97 1.91 -4.52 0.01
CA LEU A 97 1.67 -3.73 1.23
C LEU A 97 2.95 -3.14 1.84
N LEU A 98 4.03 -3.92 1.94
CA LEU A 98 5.29 -3.44 2.53
C LEU A 98 5.95 -2.34 1.68
N TYR A 99 5.79 -2.39 0.36
CA TYR A 99 6.37 -1.39 -0.52
C TYR A 99 5.47 -0.17 -0.69
N GLN A 100 4.15 -0.34 -0.75
CA GLN A 100 3.17 0.76 -0.73
C GLN A 100 3.29 1.60 0.54
N HIS A 101 3.53 0.96 1.69
CA HIS A 101 3.81 1.67 2.94
C HIS A 101 5.11 2.47 2.88
N LYS A 102 6.15 1.93 2.20
CA LYS A 102 7.44 2.61 2.02
C LYS A 102 7.34 3.81 1.06
N THR A 103 6.58 3.69 -0.02
CA THR A 103 6.35 4.81 -0.96
C THR A 103 5.46 5.88 -0.33
N LYS A 104 4.44 5.50 0.44
CA LYS A 104 3.58 6.45 1.17
C LYS A 104 4.35 7.26 2.21
N LEU A 105 5.22 6.62 3.01
CA LEU A 105 6.09 7.31 3.98
C LEU A 105 7.06 8.30 3.32
N TYR A 106 7.58 7.97 2.14
CA TYR A 106 8.49 8.85 1.40
C TYR A 106 7.76 10.06 0.79
N ASN A 107 6.50 9.88 0.39
CA ASN A 107 5.67 10.95 -0.15
C ASN A 107 5.08 11.84 0.95
N GLU A 108 4.77 11.28 2.14
CA GLU A 108 4.27 12.04 3.31
C GLU A 108 5.30 13.06 3.84
N GLU A 109 6.61 12.82 3.67
CA GLU A 109 7.65 13.81 3.98
C GLU A 109 7.80 14.93 2.93
N GLN A 110 7.24 14.77 1.72
CA GLN A 110 7.33 15.77 0.63
C GLN A 110 6.05 16.60 0.42
N ASP A 111 4.90 16.15 0.94
CA ASP A 111 3.60 16.80 0.68
C ASP A 111 3.22 17.95 1.63
N LEU A 112 4.09 18.37 2.56
CA LEU A 112 3.85 19.60 3.35
C LEU A 112 4.17 20.90 2.59
N CYS A 113 4.63 20.83 1.34
CA CYS A 113 4.98 22.00 0.53
C CYS A 113 4.42 21.93 -0.89
N ARG A 114 3.11 21.65 -1.08
CA ARG A 114 2.50 21.86 -2.40
C ARG A 114 0.97 22.02 -2.41
N ILE A 115 0.42 22.81 -1.50
CA ILE A 115 -0.97 23.29 -1.65
C ILE A 115 -0.96 24.59 -2.45
N ASN A 116 -0.98 24.47 -3.79
CA ASN A 116 -1.69 25.43 -4.65
C ASN A 116 -1.83 24.88 -6.08
N GLY A 117 -3.05 24.63 -6.53
CA GLY A 117 -3.33 24.22 -7.90
C GLY A 117 -4.58 23.37 -8.04
N ASN A 118 -5.70 24.05 -8.24
CA ASN A 118 -6.98 23.53 -8.73
C ASN A 118 -6.77 22.65 -9.98
N ASP A 119 -7.49 21.52 -10.10
CA ASP A 119 -8.31 21.13 -11.27
C ASP A 119 -8.80 19.68 -11.16
N ASN A 120 -10.09 19.49 -11.47
CA ASN A 120 -10.86 18.26 -11.47
C ASN A 120 -10.42 17.28 -12.57
N ILE A 121 -10.31 15.97 -12.28
CA ILE A 121 -10.62 14.86 -13.23
C ILE A 121 -11.07 13.62 -12.43
N ASP A 122 -12.20 13.05 -12.85
CA ASP A 122 -12.89 11.88 -12.32
C ASP A 122 -12.09 10.57 -12.47
N CYS A 123 -12.15 9.71 -11.46
CA CYS A 123 -11.55 8.39 -11.38
C CYS A 123 -12.54 7.30 -11.79
N ILE A 124 -12.18 6.44 -12.75
CA ILE A 124 -12.87 5.15 -13.00
C ILE A 124 -11.85 4.12 -13.48
N ALA A 125 -11.63 3.08 -12.69
CA ALA A 125 -11.66 1.67 -13.14
C ALA A 125 -11.38 0.71 -11.97
N ASP A 126 -12.48 0.11 -11.51
CA ASP A 126 -12.62 -1.10 -10.71
C ASP A 126 -11.80 -2.29 -11.26
N SER A 127 -11.19 -3.06 -10.36
CA SER A 127 -10.87 -4.48 -10.60
C SER A 127 -10.85 -5.26 -9.27
N THR A 128 -12.05 -5.45 -8.73
CA THR A 128 -12.58 -6.72 -8.19
C THR A 128 -11.66 -7.96 -8.31
N PHE A 129 -11.21 -8.54 -7.17
CA PHE A 129 -11.30 -9.99 -6.91
C PHE A 129 -11.18 -10.35 -5.40
N VAL A 130 -12.32 -10.74 -4.84
CA VAL A 130 -12.58 -11.81 -3.85
C VAL A 130 -11.65 -11.92 -2.62
N SER A 131 -12.07 -11.27 -1.53
CA SER A 131 -11.85 -11.78 -0.17
C SER A 131 -13.15 -12.40 0.34
N ASP A 132 -13.21 -13.73 0.27
CA ASP A 132 -14.21 -14.55 0.95
C ASP A 132 -13.86 -14.59 2.44
N SER A 133 -14.18 -13.50 3.13
CA SER A 133 -14.25 -13.41 4.59
C SER A 133 -15.25 -12.31 4.91
N ASP A 134 -16.40 -12.73 5.43
CA ASP A 134 -17.59 -11.96 5.79
C ASP A 134 -17.32 -10.88 6.86
N TYR A 135 -16.57 -9.85 6.48
CA TYR A 135 -16.44 -8.56 7.16
C TYR A 135 -16.10 -7.53 6.08
N GLY A 136 -17.14 -6.96 5.45
CA GLY A 136 -17.02 -5.95 4.39
C GLY A 136 -16.25 -4.71 4.85
N ILE A 137 -15.05 -4.54 4.30
CA ILE A 137 -14.29 -3.29 4.32
C ILE A 137 -14.67 -2.56 3.02
N ASP A 138 -15.69 -1.71 3.11
CA ASP A 138 -16.01 -0.69 2.11
C ASP A 138 -14.97 0.45 2.23
N GLU A 139 -13.88 0.35 1.47
CA GLU A 139 -12.91 1.43 1.30
C GLU A 139 -13.40 2.34 0.16
N ASP A 140 -14.23 3.33 0.53
CA ASP A 140 -14.48 4.64 -0.12
C ASP A 140 -15.78 5.32 0.36
N ASN A 141 -16.32 4.89 1.48
CA ASN A 141 -17.05 5.75 2.40
C ASN A 141 -16.70 5.27 3.80
N THR A 142 -15.45 5.48 4.22
CA THR A 142 -15.15 5.43 5.65
C THR A 142 -16.14 6.40 6.25
N ASN A 143 -17.13 5.86 6.97
CA ASN A 143 -18.23 6.61 7.50
C ASN A 143 -17.65 7.57 8.56
N THR A 144 -17.03 8.66 8.11
CA THR A 144 -16.44 9.69 8.96
C THR A 144 -17.53 10.25 9.83
N TRP A 145 -18.79 10.19 9.40
CA TRP A 145 -19.96 10.45 10.22
C TRP A 145 -20.12 9.52 11.43
N LYS A 146 -19.81 8.22 11.32
CA LYS A 146 -19.81 7.27 12.45
C LYS A 146 -18.65 7.57 13.42
N LEU A 147 -17.47 7.90 12.90
CA LEU A 147 -16.32 8.34 13.71
C LEU A 147 -16.59 9.70 14.38
N LEU A 148 -17.16 10.64 13.65
CA LEU A 148 -17.53 11.97 14.12
C LEU A 148 -18.63 11.87 15.18
N THR A 149 -19.59 10.97 15.00
CA THR A 149 -20.64 10.68 15.99
C THR A 149 -20.06 10.13 17.29
N SER A 150 -19.13 9.16 17.23
CA SER A 150 -18.52 8.62 18.45
C SER A 150 -17.60 9.65 19.11
N PHE A 151 -16.83 10.39 18.33
CA PHE A 151 -15.95 11.46 18.80
C PHE A 151 -16.74 12.59 19.47
N LEU A 152 -17.85 13.03 18.85
CA LEU A 152 -18.74 14.04 19.41
C LEU A 152 -19.42 13.53 20.69
N TYR A 153 -19.86 12.27 20.72
CA TYR A 153 -20.45 11.67 21.92
C TYR A 153 -19.46 11.66 23.08
N PHE A 154 -18.21 11.25 22.83
CA PHE A 154 -17.14 11.28 23.82
C PHE A 154 -16.82 12.70 24.31
N LEU A 155 -16.73 13.65 23.39
CA LEU A 155 -16.47 15.05 23.71
C LEU A 155 -17.61 15.66 24.54
N LEU A 156 -18.87 15.45 24.15
CA LEU A 156 -20.03 15.92 24.90
C LEU A 156 -20.12 15.27 26.27
N SER A 157 -19.88 13.95 26.39
CA SER A 157 -19.85 13.26 27.67
C SER A 157 -18.76 13.84 28.59
N THR A 158 -17.56 14.04 28.06
CA THR A 158 -16.44 14.63 28.80
C THR A 158 -16.73 16.09 29.20
N CYS A 159 -17.31 16.88 28.30
CA CYS A 159 -17.72 18.26 28.58
C CYS A 159 -18.80 18.33 29.67
N VAL A 160 -19.81 17.46 29.64
CA VAL A 160 -20.85 17.40 30.67
C VAL A 160 -20.26 17.00 32.02
N THR A 161 -19.40 15.98 32.07
CA THR A 161 -18.73 15.57 33.32
C THR A 161 -17.85 16.70 33.87
N ALA A 162 -17.05 17.34 33.03
CA ALA A 162 -16.23 18.49 33.42
C ALA A 162 -17.11 19.65 33.93
N PHE A 163 -18.20 19.98 33.23
CA PHE A 163 -19.13 21.03 33.64
C PHE A 163 -19.84 20.72 34.96
N VAL A 164 -20.27 19.48 35.19
CA VAL A 164 -20.89 19.05 36.45
C VAL A 164 -19.88 19.17 37.59
N ILE A 165 -18.64 18.73 37.40
CA ILE A 165 -17.59 18.86 38.41
C ILE A 165 -17.35 20.34 38.74
N VAL A 166 -17.21 21.20 37.72
CA VAL A 166 -17.05 22.66 37.90
C VAL A 166 -18.26 23.28 38.59
N LEU A 167 -19.49 22.94 38.17
CA LEU A 167 -20.71 23.39 38.82
C LEU A 167 -20.82 22.93 40.28
N VAL A 168 -20.41 21.70 40.58
CA VAL A 168 -20.40 21.18 41.96
C VAL A 168 -19.37 21.93 42.79
N HIS A 169 -18.22 22.29 42.23
CA HIS A 169 -17.25 23.13 42.92
C HIS A 169 -17.72 24.58 43.08
N GLU A 170 -18.45 25.16 42.11
CA GLU A 170 -19.10 26.47 42.28
C GLU A 170 -20.29 26.42 43.25
N ARG A 171 -20.99 25.29 43.35
CA ARG A 171 -22.09 25.06 44.29
C ARG A 171 -21.65 24.49 45.63
N LEU A 172 -20.37 24.17 45.81
CA LEU A 172 -19.79 24.05 47.12
C LEU A 172 -19.54 25.48 47.59
N PRO A 173 -20.39 26.02 48.48
CA PRO A 173 -20.16 27.35 49.02
C PRO A 173 -18.78 27.34 49.64
N LEU A 174 -17.92 28.27 49.20
CA LEU A 174 -16.67 28.59 49.87
C LEU A 174 -16.97 28.87 51.36
N THR A 175 -16.81 27.81 52.16
CA THR A 175 -16.20 27.75 53.48
C THR A 175 -16.19 29.06 54.27
N SER A 176 -17.35 29.60 54.61
CA SER A 176 -17.47 30.67 55.62
C SER A 176 -18.23 30.25 56.87
N LYS A 177 -18.61 28.96 57.02
CA LYS A 177 -19.42 28.55 58.17
C LYS A 177 -19.14 27.15 58.72
N TYR A 178 -17.88 26.86 59.05
CA TYR A 178 -17.60 25.91 60.11
C TYR A 178 -16.53 26.50 61.03
N PRO A 179 -16.85 26.73 62.33
CA PRO A 179 -15.81 27.13 63.27
C PRO A 179 -14.76 26.03 63.34
N PRO A 180 -13.46 26.37 63.47
CA PRO A 180 -12.42 25.37 63.62
C PRO A 180 -12.74 24.47 64.82
N LEU A 181 -12.54 23.16 64.65
CA LEU A 181 -12.79 22.19 65.70
C LEU A 181 -11.97 22.54 66.96
N PRO A 182 -12.55 22.35 68.15
CA PRO A 182 -11.88 22.61 69.43
C PRO A 182 -10.65 21.71 69.65
#